data_AF-A0A603KNF4-F1
#
_entry.id   AF-A0A603KNF4-F1
#
_cell.length_a   1.000
_cell.length_b   1.000
_cell.length_c   1.000
_cell.angle_alpha   90.00
_cell.angle_beta   90.00
_cell.angle_gamma   90.00
#
_symmetry.space_group_name_H-M   'P 1'
#
loop_
_entity.id
_entity.type
_entity.pdbx_description
1 polymer ?
#
loop_
_entity_poly.entity_id
_entity_poly.type
_entity_poly.pdbx_seq_one_letter_code
_entity_poly.pdbx_strand_id
1 'polypeptide(L)'
;MATKEENIQRLRELATRLGRDPDVSGSAAELSQRVMEWEEEAEAEAEHLPAVENDSDESIVPPGIGQRSERVLIRALRTLHICAIDPDSNRELDMVMAGNPVRISQHDVDELIAAGLIIEL
;
A
#
# COMPACT_ATOMS: atom_id res chain seq x y z
N MET A 1 -18.14 33.82 6.11
CA MET A 1 -16.74 33.83 6.58
C MET A 1 -16.68 32.83 7.71
N ALA A 2 -16.08 31.66 7.50
CA ALA A 2 -15.86 30.72 8.60
C ALA A 2 -14.91 31.38 9.61
N THR A 3 -15.25 31.30 10.88
CA THR A 3 -14.42 31.82 11.96
C THR A 3 -13.20 30.94 12.17
N LYS A 4 -12.15 31.50 12.80
CA LYS A 4 -10.94 30.75 13.11
C LYS A 4 -11.24 29.47 13.90
N GLU A 5 -12.20 29.53 14.83
CA GLU A 5 -12.60 28.39 15.65
C GLU A 5 -13.29 27.30 14.82
N GLU A 6 -14.19 27.67 13.91
CA GLU A 6 -14.83 26.72 12.98
C GLU A 6 -13.80 26.03 12.08
N ASN A 7 -12.81 26.77 11.58
CA ASN A 7 -11.73 26.20 10.77
C ASN A 7 -10.85 25.24 11.59
N ILE A 8 -10.56 25.55 12.86
CA ILE A 8 -9.80 24.66 13.75
C ILE A 8 -10.57 23.36 14.01
N GLN A 9 -11.89 23.45 14.22
CA GLN A 9 -12.73 22.28 14.43
C GLN A 9 -12.73 21.37 13.20
N ARG A 10 -12.97 21.93 12.01
CA ARG A 10 -12.93 21.18 10.74
C ARG A 10 -11.57 20.57 10.48
N LEU A 11 -10.49 21.31 10.72
CA LEU A 11 -9.14 20.80 10.51
C LEU A 11 -8.83 19.61 11.43
N ARG A 12 -9.31 19.62 12.68
CA ARG A 12 -9.16 18.49 13.60
C ARG A 12 -9.94 17.25 13.17
N GLU A 13 -11.15 17.44 12.66
CA GLU A 13 -11.96 16.35 12.10
C GLU A 13 -11.26 15.73 10.89
N LEU A 14 -10.76 16.56 9.98
CA LEU A 14 -10.02 16.10 8.79
C LEU A 14 -8.67 15.46 9.14
N ALA A 15 -7.94 16.00 10.10
CA ALA A 15 -6.73 15.39 10.65
C ALA A 15 -6.99 13.97 11.18
N THR A 16 -8.08 13.81 11.94
CA THR A 16 -8.48 12.51 12.47
C THR A 16 -8.80 11.53 11.34
N ARG A 17 -9.49 12.01 10.29
CA ARG A 17 -9.84 11.21 9.11
C ARG A 17 -8.62 10.81 8.28
N LEU A 18 -7.66 11.72 8.10
CA LEU A 18 -6.44 11.52 7.31
C LEU A 18 -5.27 10.92 8.14
N GLY A 19 -5.47 10.70 9.45
CA GLY A 19 -4.43 10.18 10.35
C GLY A 19 -3.22 11.12 10.54
N ARG A 20 -3.41 12.44 10.43
CA ARG A 20 -2.36 13.46 10.54
C ARG A 20 -2.56 14.37 11.75
N ASP A 21 -1.49 14.93 12.29
CA ASP A 21 -1.59 15.95 13.34
C ASP A 21 -2.13 17.28 12.77
N PRO A 22 -3.23 17.82 13.30
CA PRO A 22 -3.78 19.09 12.84
C PRO A 22 -2.88 20.23 13.29
N ASP A 23 -2.14 20.84 12.36
CA ASP A 23 -1.47 22.10 12.62
C ASP A 23 -2.51 23.22 12.70
N VAL A 24 -2.85 23.63 13.92
CA VAL A 24 -3.81 24.73 14.18
C VAL A 24 -3.11 26.09 14.29
N SER A 25 -1.82 26.13 13.94
CA SER A 25 -1.01 27.33 13.97
C SER A 25 -1.27 28.16 12.71
N GLY A 26 -1.74 29.39 12.88
CA GLY A 26 -1.99 30.31 11.77
C GLY A 26 -3.16 31.26 11.95
N SER A 27 -3.37 32.05 10.90
CA SER A 27 -4.48 33.00 10.73
C SER A 27 -5.72 32.30 10.21
N ALA A 28 -6.90 32.91 10.37
CA ALA A 28 -8.16 32.31 9.93
C ALA A 28 -8.18 31.94 8.43
N ALA A 29 -7.53 32.75 7.59
CA ALA A 29 -7.41 32.50 6.16
C ALA A 29 -6.51 31.31 5.82
N GLU A 30 -5.37 31.18 6.52
CA GLU A 30 -4.44 30.05 6.34
C GLU A 30 -5.09 28.72 6.74
N LEU A 31 -5.84 28.73 7.85
CA LEU A 31 -6.61 27.56 8.29
C LEU A 31 -7.75 27.24 7.33
N SER A 32 -8.44 28.24 6.76
CA SER A 32 -9.50 28.03 5.78
C SER A 32 -8.98 27.37 4.50
N GLN A 33 -7.82 27.80 4.02
CA GLN A 33 -7.18 27.20 2.85
C GLN A 33 -6.81 25.74 3.14
N ARG A 34 -6.20 25.49 4.31
CA ARG A 34 -5.81 24.13 4.71
C ARG A 34 -7.00 23.20 4.88
N VAL A 35 -8.10 23.68 5.47
CA VAL A 35 -9.37 22.92 5.55
C VAL A 35 -9.87 22.58 4.15
N MET A 36 -9.87 23.53 3.21
CA MET A 36 -10.32 23.30 1.84
C MET A 36 -9.47 22.25 1.12
N GLU A 37 -8.14 22.33 1.25
CA GLU A 37 -7.21 21.35 0.67
C GLU A 37 -7.43 19.95 1.27
N TRP A 38 -7.65 19.85 2.58
CA TRP A 38 -7.85 18.57 3.26
C TRP A 38 -9.26 17.99 3.04
N GLU A 39 -10.29 18.82 2.87
CA GLU A 39 -11.62 18.36 2.47
C GLU A 39 -11.55 17.74 1.06
N GLU A 40 -10.85 18.36 0.12
CA GLU A 40 -10.64 17.81 -1.22
C GLU A 40 -9.84 16.50 -1.20
N GLU A 41 -8.78 16.41 -0.38
CA GLU A 41 -8.02 15.16 -0.21
C GLU A 41 -8.86 14.05 0.44
N ALA A 42 -9.66 14.37 1.47
CA ALA A 42 -10.52 13.41 2.15
C ALA A 42 -11.72 12.95 1.30
N GLU A 43 -12.19 13.79 0.38
CA GLU A 43 -13.22 13.44 -0.59
C GLU A 43 -12.64 12.62 -1.74
N ALA A 44 -11.48 12.98 -2.28
CA ALA A 44 -10.77 12.19 -3.28
C ALA A 44 -10.39 10.79 -2.75
N GLU A 45 -9.96 10.67 -1.49
CA GLU A 45 -9.72 9.38 -0.84
C GLU A 45 -11.01 8.56 -0.68
N ALA A 46 -12.15 9.22 -0.41
CA ALA A 46 -13.45 8.57 -0.31
C ALA A 46 -14.01 8.11 -1.66
N GLU A 47 -13.80 8.88 -2.72
CA GLU A 47 -14.22 8.54 -4.09
C GLU A 47 -13.33 7.45 -4.73
N HIS A 48 -12.12 7.24 -4.20
CA HIS A 48 -11.23 6.16 -4.64
C HIS A 48 -11.54 4.80 -4.00
N LEU A 49 -12.54 4.72 -3.12
CA LEU A 49 -13.07 3.46 -2.59
C LEU A 49 -14.29 3.06 -3.42
N PRO A 50 -14.25 1.95 -4.20
CA PRO A 50 -15.50 1.37 -4.65
C PRO A 50 -16.26 0.97 -3.38
N ALA A 51 -17.55 1.28 -3.35
CA ALA A 51 -18.48 0.77 -2.35
C ALA A 51 -18.34 -0.75 -2.25
N VAL A 52 -17.57 -1.23 -1.28
CA VAL A 52 -17.61 -2.61 -0.83
C VAL A 52 -17.95 -2.55 0.64
N GLU A 53 -19.16 -3.00 0.91
CA GLU A 53 -19.75 -3.19 2.21
C GLU A 53 -18.76 -3.88 3.16
N ASN A 54 -18.62 -3.30 4.35
CA ASN A 54 -18.59 -3.99 5.63
C ASN A 54 -17.91 -5.38 5.65
N ASP A 55 -16.66 -5.43 6.11
CA ASP A 55 -16.39 -6.29 7.26
C ASP A 55 -15.27 -5.70 8.11
N SER A 56 -15.47 -5.80 9.41
CA SER A 56 -14.55 -5.37 10.44
C SER A 56 -13.30 -6.25 10.38
N ASP A 57 -12.10 -5.67 10.37
CA ASP A 57 -11.03 -6.20 11.22
C ASP A 57 -9.94 -5.15 11.41
N GLU A 58 -10.01 -4.55 12.60
CA GLU A 58 -8.83 -4.17 13.35
C GLU A 58 -7.91 -5.39 13.42
N SER A 59 -6.97 -5.53 12.48
CA SER A 59 -5.91 -6.52 12.62
C SER A 59 -4.88 -6.01 13.64
N ILE A 60 -5.30 -6.08 14.91
CA ILE A 60 -4.45 -6.64 15.95
C ILE A 60 -3.79 -7.86 15.33
N VAL A 61 -2.49 -7.78 15.08
CA VAL A 61 -1.65 -8.90 14.67
C VAL A 61 -2.12 -10.23 15.28
N PRO A 62 -2.75 -11.14 14.51
CA PRO A 62 -2.89 -12.51 14.93
C PRO A 62 -1.57 -13.19 14.52
N PRO A 63 -0.77 -13.72 15.46
CA PRO A 63 0.34 -14.55 15.08
C PRO A 63 -0.25 -15.86 14.52
N GLY A 64 -0.29 -15.95 13.19
CA GLY A 64 -0.66 -17.15 12.45
C GLY A 64 -2.15 -17.28 12.18
N ILE A 65 -2.52 -17.18 10.90
CA ILE A 65 -2.91 -18.33 10.06
C ILE A 65 -2.60 -17.95 8.60
N GLY A 66 -1.94 -18.86 7.89
CA GLY A 66 -1.23 -18.59 6.66
C GLY A 66 -2.09 -18.19 5.48
N GLN A 67 -1.75 -17.08 4.84
CA GLN A 67 -1.52 -17.18 3.41
C GLN A 67 -0.18 -17.90 3.26
N ARG A 68 -0.22 -19.23 3.14
CA ARG A 68 0.81 -19.90 2.34
C ARG A 68 0.58 -19.36 0.94
N SER A 69 1.05 -18.15 0.63
CA SER A 69 1.26 -17.76 -0.76
C SER A 69 2.05 -18.91 -1.33
N GLU A 70 1.44 -19.70 -2.20
CA GLU A 70 2.09 -20.85 -2.80
C GLU A 70 3.23 -20.28 -3.64
N ARG A 71 4.41 -20.24 -3.02
CA ARG A 71 5.58 -19.66 -3.65
C ARG A 71 6.21 -20.74 -4.50
N VAL A 72 6.26 -20.50 -5.79
CA VAL A 72 6.77 -21.45 -6.77
C VAL A 72 8.26 -21.21 -6.95
N LEU A 73 9.04 -22.29 -6.96
CA LEU A 73 10.46 -22.22 -7.26
C LEU A 73 10.63 -22.08 -8.77
N ILE A 74 11.26 -20.99 -9.18
CA ILE A 74 11.50 -20.68 -10.60
C ILE A 74 12.98 -20.40 -10.82
N ARG A 75 13.41 -20.43 -12.06
CA ARG A 75 14.73 -19.94 -12.50
C ARG A 75 14.54 -18.75 -13.43
N ALA A 76 15.16 -17.63 -13.07
CA ALA A 76 15.13 -16.45 -13.92
C ALA A 76 15.98 -16.71 -15.18
N LEU A 77 15.46 -16.39 -16.37
CA LEU A 77 16.24 -16.44 -17.62
C LEU A 77 16.89 -15.09 -17.94
N ARG A 78 16.42 -14.01 -17.33
CA ARG A 78 16.91 -12.63 -17.45
C ARG A 78 17.03 -12.00 -16.08
N THR A 79 17.70 -10.85 -16.00
CA THR A 79 17.69 -10.03 -14.78
C THR A 79 16.34 -9.35 -14.65
N LEU A 80 15.63 -9.58 -13.54
CA LEU A 80 14.28 -9.10 -13.28
C LEU A 80 14.23 -8.29 -11.99
N HIS A 81 13.44 -7.21 -11.99
CA HIS A 81 13.11 -6.45 -10.78
C HIS A 81 11.72 -6.89 -10.31
N ILE A 82 11.69 -7.91 -9.46
CA ILE A 82 10.47 -8.54 -8.96
C ILE A 82 10.67 -8.91 -7.49
N CYS A 83 9.59 -8.96 -6.72
CA CYS A 83 9.63 -9.44 -5.34
C CYS A 83 9.78 -10.96 -5.32
N ALA A 84 10.98 -11.44 -5.03
CA ALA A 84 11.29 -12.86 -4.94
C ALA A 84 11.91 -13.22 -3.58
N ILE A 85 11.91 -14.50 -3.22
CA ILE A 85 12.63 -15.01 -2.06
C ILE A 85 13.74 -15.94 -2.52
N ASP A 86 14.94 -15.72 -1.97
CA ASP A 86 16.07 -16.62 -2.11
C ASP A 86 15.75 -17.98 -1.45
N PRO A 87 15.86 -19.12 -2.15
CA PRO A 87 15.45 -20.41 -1.62
C PRO A 87 16.36 -20.92 -0.50
N ASP A 88 17.63 -20.49 -0.49
CA ASP A 88 18.65 -20.90 0.47
C ASP A 88 18.63 -20.04 1.73
N SER A 89 18.63 -18.71 1.55
CA SER A 89 18.72 -17.73 2.64
C SER A 89 17.35 -17.30 3.18
N ASN A 90 16.27 -17.64 2.46
CA ASN A 90 14.91 -17.18 2.73
C ASN A 90 14.80 -15.66 2.87
N ARG A 91 15.65 -14.92 2.13
CA ARG A 91 15.68 -13.46 2.10
C ARG A 91 14.85 -12.95 0.93
N GLU A 92 14.19 -11.83 1.14
CA GLU A 92 13.50 -11.12 0.06
C GLU A 92 14.53 -10.40 -0.83
N LEU A 93 14.30 -10.52 -2.13
CA LEU A 93 15.11 -9.97 -3.21
C LEU A 93 14.18 -9.12 -4.07
N ASP A 94 14.55 -7.86 -4.25
CA ASP A 94 13.88 -6.96 -5.21
C ASP A 94 14.46 -7.07 -6.62
N MET A 95 15.62 -7.72 -6.75
CA MET A 95 16.33 -7.93 -8.00
C MET A 95 16.87 -9.36 -8.07
N VAL A 96 16.50 -10.05 -9.14
CA VAL A 96 16.90 -11.43 -9.40
C VAL A 96 17.78 -11.44 -10.63
N MET A 97 18.98 -12.00 -10.50
CA MET A 97 19.92 -12.13 -11.62
C MET A 97 19.54 -13.31 -12.52
N ALA A 98 19.82 -13.19 -13.81
CA ALA A 98 19.64 -14.28 -14.77
C ALA A 98 20.39 -15.55 -14.32
N GLY A 99 19.69 -16.68 -14.36
CA GLY A 99 20.19 -18.00 -13.95
C GLY A 99 19.92 -18.36 -12.49
N ASN A 100 19.56 -17.38 -11.63
CA ASN A 100 19.36 -17.67 -10.22
C ASN A 100 17.98 -18.31 -9.95
N PRO A 101 17.94 -19.35 -9.09
CA PRO A 101 16.69 -19.92 -8.62
C PRO A 101 16.10 -19.04 -7.52
N VAL A 102 14.82 -18.70 -7.62
CA VAL A 102 14.11 -17.89 -6.61
C VAL A 102 12.67 -18.36 -6.45
N ARG A 103 12.04 -18.00 -5.34
CA ARG A 103 10.64 -18.29 -5.03
C ARG A 103 9.79 -17.04 -5.21
N ILE A 104 8.84 -17.07 -6.14
CA ILE A 104 7.93 -15.95 -6.40
C ILE A 104 6.48 -16.36 -6.14
N SER A 105 5.58 -15.38 -6.07
CA SER A 105 4.14 -15.64 -5.93
C SER A 105 3.61 -16.36 -7.18
N GLN A 106 2.77 -17.39 -7.02
CA GLN A 106 2.18 -18.12 -8.15
C GLN A 106 1.41 -17.21 -9.11
N HIS A 107 0.83 -16.11 -8.61
CA HIS A 107 0.10 -15.13 -9.43
C HIS A 107 0.95 -14.53 -10.56
N ASP A 108 2.25 -14.35 -10.33
CA ASP A 108 3.16 -13.74 -11.31
C ASP A 108 3.82 -14.78 -12.23
N VAL A 109 3.75 -16.07 -11.86
CA VAL A 109 4.46 -17.16 -12.56
C VAL A 109 3.95 -17.32 -13.98
N ASP A 110 2.62 -17.41 -14.16
CA ASP A 110 2.02 -17.64 -15.47
C ASP A 110 2.36 -16.51 -16.46
N GLU A 111 2.29 -15.25 -16.01
CA GLU A 111 2.63 -14.09 -16.84
C GLU A 111 4.11 -14.08 -17.23
N LEU A 112 4.99 -14.34 -16.26
CA LEU A 112 6.43 -14.35 -16.49
C LEU A 112 6.89 -15.54 -17.36
N ILE A 113 6.22 -16.69 -17.26
CA ILE A 113 6.45 -17.84 -18.16
C ILE A 113 5.96 -17.50 -19.57
N ALA A 114 4.76 -16.93 -19.71
CA ALA A 114 4.22 -16.52 -21.01
C ALA A 114 5.10 -15.48 -21.70
N ALA A 115 5.73 -14.58 -20.93
CA ALA A 115 6.71 -13.62 -21.40
C ALA A 115 8.10 -14.24 -21.70
N GLY A 116 8.34 -15.50 -21.34
CA GLY A 116 9.62 -16.19 -21.52
C GLY A 116 10.75 -15.61 -20.66
N LEU A 117 10.40 -15.06 -19.49
CA LEU A 117 11.33 -14.41 -18.56
C LEU A 117 11.85 -15.37 -17.49
N ILE A 118 11.06 -16.38 -17.16
CA ILE A 118 11.38 -17.39 -16.15
C ILE A 118 11.01 -18.80 -16.66
N ILE A 119 11.47 -19.81 -15.94
CA ILE A 119 10.95 -21.17 -16.04
C ILE A 119 10.66 -21.73 -14.64
N GLU A 120 9.64 -22.55 -14.50
CA GLU A 120 9.39 -23.31 -13.28
C GLU A 120 10.40 -24.47 -13.15
N LEU A 121 10.81 -24.79 -11.91
CA LEU A 121 11.80 -25.82 -11.58
C LEU A 121 11.21 -27.05 -10.93
#